data_AF-A0A172DBK8-F1
#
_entry.id   AF-A0A172DBK8-F1
#
_cell.length_a   1.000
_cell.length_b   1.000
_cell.length_c   1.000
_cell.angle_alpha   90.00
_cell.angle_beta   90.00
_cell.angle_gamma   90.00
#
_symmetry.space_group_name_H-M   'P 1'
#
loop_
_entity.id
_entity.type
_entity.pdbx_description
1 polymer ?
#
loop_
_entity_poly.entity_id
_entity_poly.type
_entity_poly.pdbx_seq_one_letter_code
_entity_poly.pdbx_strand_id
1 'polypeptide(L)'
;FQQELEEMRNASALAAAAAGLAAGRLEEWIFAFAQAARTTSQFCISVGGSRPAVHDKLQECFRGTIGPETLYKIEDSHVTKSAEKNLQLHEALSSISFSSLGAESIIERNEDRGCNLMRTAADGLLKGVHQHHNLTWGGGVMNFASSVEGKLNVRGGEYGDVTSYGAVRWTEDPNKVSIFEDVIRLFARFEEAKNAVMEKIKTTADELTKCIGHKEAELTNDQLYEEFIWETIHRLELSKRVSEQ
;
A
#
# COMPACT_ATOMS: atom_id res chain seq x y z
N PHE A 1 -25.39 9.22 -11.99
CA PHE A 1 -24.46 8.07 -12.09
C PHE A 1 -23.12 8.42 -12.71
N GLN A 2 -23.03 8.96 -13.94
CA GLN A 2 -21.73 9.22 -14.59
C GLN A 2 -20.82 10.16 -13.78
N GLN A 3 -21.34 11.28 -13.27
CA GLN A 3 -20.58 12.21 -12.42
C GLN A 3 -20.08 11.55 -11.12
N GLU A 4 -20.92 10.75 -10.46
CA GLU A 4 -20.53 10.04 -9.23
C GLU A 4 -19.49 8.94 -9.48
N LEU A 5 -19.54 8.29 -10.65
CA LEU A 5 -18.50 7.36 -11.09
C LEU A 5 -17.17 8.08 -11.36
N GLU A 6 -17.21 9.31 -11.88
CA GLU A 6 -16.01 10.13 -12.06
C GLU A 6 -15.39 10.54 -10.72
N GLU A 7 -16.21 10.96 -9.76
CA GLU A 7 -15.76 11.25 -8.39
C GLU A 7 -15.14 10.03 -7.71
N MET A 8 -15.75 8.85 -7.85
CA MET A 8 -15.21 7.58 -7.36
C MET A 8 -13.86 7.25 -8.02
N ARG A 9 -13.74 7.43 -9.34
CA ARG A 9 -12.47 7.21 -10.06
C ARG A 9 -11.37 8.16 -9.62
N ASN A 10 -11.70 9.43 -9.40
CA ASN A 10 -10.74 10.41 -8.88
C ASN A 10 -10.24 10.01 -7.48
N ALA A 11 -11.13 9.53 -6.60
CA ALA A 11 -10.73 8.98 -5.31
C ALA A 11 -9.84 7.73 -5.45
N SER A 12 -10.16 6.82 -6.38
CA SER A 12 -9.33 5.62 -6.62
C SER A 12 -7.91 5.96 -7.08
N ALA A 13 -7.76 6.96 -7.95
CA ALA A 13 -6.45 7.37 -8.47
C ALA A 13 -5.57 7.96 -7.36
N LEU A 14 -6.18 8.78 -6.48
CA LEU A 14 -5.48 9.34 -5.32
C LEU A 14 -5.08 8.26 -4.31
N ALA A 15 -5.97 7.31 -4.02
CA ALA A 15 -5.66 6.19 -3.15
C ALA A 15 -4.51 5.33 -3.70
N ALA A 16 -4.53 5.03 -5.00
CA ALA A 16 -3.46 4.29 -5.67
C ALA A 16 -2.12 5.03 -5.63
N ALA A 17 -2.12 6.35 -5.88
CA ALA A 17 -0.91 7.17 -5.83
C ALA A 17 -0.32 7.24 -4.41
N ALA A 18 -1.15 7.44 -3.39
CA ALA A 18 -0.71 7.45 -1.99
C ALA A 18 -0.12 6.10 -1.58
N ALA A 19 -0.77 4.99 -1.97
CA ALA A 19 -0.24 3.65 -1.71
C ALA A 19 1.10 3.41 -2.42
N GLY A 20 1.23 3.85 -3.68
CA GLY A 20 2.49 3.79 -4.43
C GLY A 20 3.62 4.58 -3.77
N LEU A 21 3.31 5.77 -3.22
CA LEU A 21 4.29 6.56 -2.46
C LEU A 21 4.73 5.85 -1.19
N ALA A 22 3.80 5.27 -0.42
CA ALA A 22 4.13 4.50 0.77
C ALA A 22 4.99 3.26 0.43
N ALA A 23 4.63 2.53 -0.63
CA ALA A 23 5.38 1.38 -1.12
C ALA A 23 6.82 1.78 -1.51
N GLY A 24 7.00 2.84 -2.30
CA GLY A 24 8.33 3.32 -2.69
C GLY A 24 9.19 3.78 -1.50
N ARG A 25 8.58 4.35 -0.46
CA ARG A 25 9.30 4.75 0.78
C ARG A 25 9.84 3.54 1.55
N LEU A 26 9.07 2.46 1.62
CA LEU A 26 9.50 1.21 2.26
C LEU A 26 10.51 0.47 1.38
N GLU A 27 10.26 0.42 0.08
CA GLU A 27 11.13 -0.24 -0.90
C GLU A 27 12.54 0.36 -0.87
N GLU A 28 12.67 1.68 -0.95
CA GLU A 28 13.98 2.33 -0.93
C GLU A 28 14.74 2.06 0.38
N TRP A 29 14.04 2.07 1.52
CA TRP A 29 14.65 1.75 2.81
C TRP A 29 15.24 0.33 2.81
N ILE A 30 14.41 -0.68 2.50
CA ILE A 30 14.85 -2.08 2.53
C ILE A 30 15.88 -2.36 1.44
N PHE A 31 15.72 -1.77 0.26
CA PHE A 31 16.65 -1.90 -0.85
C PHE A 31 18.04 -1.33 -0.53
N ALA A 32 18.12 -0.14 0.07
CA ALA A 32 19.37 0.45 0.52
C ALA A 32 20.08 -0.44 1.55
N PHE A 33 19.33 -1.03 2.48
CA PHE A 33 19.86 -1.96 3.47
C PHE A 33 20.34 -3.28 2.84
N ALA A 34 19.60 -3.80 1.85
CA ALA A 34 19.96 -5.00 1.13
C ALA A 34 21.24 -4.81 0.29
N GLN A 35 21.44 -3.63 -0.30
CA GLN A 35 22.66 -3.29 -1.03
C GLN A 35 23.84 -2.96 -0.13
N ALA A 36 23.61 -2.56 1.12
CA ALA A 36 24.64 -2.30 2.11
C ALA A 36 25.23 -3.59 2.68
N ALA A 37 25.79 -4.43 1.81
CA ALA A 37 26.48 -5.67 2.11
C ALA A 37 27.86 -5.66 1.43
N ARG A 38 28.92 -5.46 2.21
CA ARG A 38 30.27 -5.26 1.68
C ARG A 38 31.13 -6.53 1.78
N THR A 39 30.98 -7.28 2.85
CA THR A 39 31.79 -8.46 3.16
C THR A 39 30.94 -9.53 3.85
N THR A 40 31.56 -10.66 4.23
CA THR A 40 30.93 -11.69 5.06
C THR A 40 30.64 -11.22 6.49
N SER A 41 31.13 -10.07 6.95
CA SER A 41 30.90 -9.64 8.35
C SER A 41 30.31 -8.24 8.45
N GLN A 42 30.16 -7.54 7.33
CA GLN A 42 29.67 -6.17 7.27
C GLN A 42 28.47 -6.07 6.35
N PHE A 43 27.28 -6.01 6.94
CA PHE A 43 26.01 -5.98 6.23
C PHE A 43 24.87 -5.42 7.09
N CYS A 44 23.80 -4.94 6.46
CA CYS A 44 22.65 -4.35 7.15
C CYS A 44 21.43 -5.28 7.29
N ILE A 45 21.35 -6.37 6.52
CA ILE A 45 20.29 -7.38 6.66
C ILE A 45 20.91 -8.75 6.95
N SER A 46 20.55 -9.32 8.09
CA SER A 46 21.05 -10.60 8.58
C SER A 46 20.02 -11.71 8.41
N VAL A 47 20.50 -12.94 8.24
CA VAL A 47 19.71 -14.18 8.31
C VAL A 47 20.28 -15.14 9.36
N GLY A 48 21.06 -14.59 10.30
CA GLY A 48 21.90 -15.34 11.22
C GLY A 48 23.25 -15.73 10.61
N GLY A 49 24.28 -15.74 11.46
CA GLY A 49 25.65 -16.13 11.08
C GLY A 49 26.43 -15.04 10.34
N SER A 50 27.47 -15.43 9.60
CA SER A 50 28.47 -14.54 9.00
C SER A 50 28.25 -14.31 7.50
N ARG A 51 27.01 -14.20 7.03
CA ARG A 51 26.75 -13.84 5.63
C ARG A 51 25.55 -12.91 5.54
N PRO A 52 25.58 -11.94 4.61
CA PRO A 52 24.42 -11.09 4.36
C PRO A 52 23.24 -11.91 3.84
N ALA A 53 22.03 -11.41 4.07
CA ALA A 53 20.86 -11.88 3.36
C ALA A 53 21.05 -11.71 1.84
N VAL A 54 20.74 -12.76 1.10
CA VAL A 54 20.67 -12.74 -0.38
C VAL A 54 19.23 -12.94 -0.83
N HIS A 55 18.96 -12.80 -2.12
CA HIS A 55 17.60 -12.80 -2.66
C HIS A 55 16.73 -14.00 -2.23
N ASP A 56 17.30 -15.21 -2.10
CA ASP A 56 16.59 -16.41 -1.62
C ASP A 56 15.98 -16.25 -0.22
N LYS A 57 16.49 -15.31 0.57
CA LYS A 57 16.01 -14.97 1.92
C LYS A 57 15.14 -13.70 1.95
N LEU A 58 15.05 -12.99 0.83
CA LEU A 58 14.31 -11.74 0.64
C LEU A 58 13.34 -11.87 -0.55
N GLN A 59 12.67 -13.02 -0.68
CA GLN A 59 11.83 -13.36 -1.84
C GLN A 59 10.60 -12.45 -1.99
N GLU A 60 10.13 -11.85 -0.89
CA GLU A 60 9.06 -10.85 -0.92
C GLU A 60 9.55 -9.48 -1.41
N CYS A 61 10.87 -9.25 -1.43
CA CYS A 61 11.48 -7.99 -1.88
C CYS A 61 12.04 -8.10 -3.31
N PHE A 62 12.64 -9.24 -3.66
CA PHE A 62 13.38 -9.41 -4.92
C PHE A 62 12.98 -10.66 -5.70
N ARG A 63 12.81 -10.51 -7.02
CA ARG A 63 12.56 -11.60 -7.99
C ARG A 63 13.83 -12.28 -8.52
N GLY A 64 15.00 -11.85 -8.07
CA GLY A 64 16.31 -12.32 -8.52
C GLY A 64 17.44 -11.67 -7.73
N THR A 65 18.68 -11.74 -8.24
CA THR A 65 19.85 -11.11 -7.59
C THR A 65 19.54 -9.67 -7.19
N ILE A 66 19.87 -9.30 -5.94
CA ILE A 66 19.57 -7.98 -5.37
C ILE A 66 20.07 -6.87 -6.30
N GLY A 67 19.14 -6.04 -6.76
CA GLY A 67 19.39 -4.95 -7.69
C GLY A 67 18.10 -4.20 -8.01
N PRO A 68 18.18 -3.02 -8.63
CA PRO A 68 17.01 -2.18 -8.87
C PRO A 68 16.01 -2.85 -9.83
N GLU A 69 16.50 -3.55 -10.84
CA GLU A 69 15.63 -4.25 -11.80
C GLU A 69 14.97 -5.51 -11.24
N THR A 70 15.40 -6.00 -10.07
CA THR A 70 14.82 -7.21 -9.46
C THR A 70 13.83 -6.91 -8.34
N LEU A 71 13.59 -5.65 -8.02
CA LEU A 71 12.42 -5.22 -7.23
C LEU A 71 11.12 -5.50 -8.00
N TYR A 72 10.02 -5.68 -7.27
CA TYR A 72 8.70 -5.96 -7.87
C TYR A 72 8.07 -4.68 -8.43
N LYS A 73 7.68 -4.72 -9.70
CA LYS A 73 6.95 -3.64 -10.38
C LYS A 73 5.44 -3.81 -10.18
N ILE A 74 4.67 -2.73 -10.29
CA ILE A 74 3.22 -2.76 -10.04
C ILE A 74 2.45 -3.75 -10.93
N GLU A 75 2.94 -3.99 -12.15
CA GLU A 75 2.35 -4.93 -13.12
C GLU A 75 2.84 -6.38 -12.93
N ASP A 76 3.81 -6.62 -12.05
CA ASP A 76 4.35 -7.95 -11.83
C ASP A 76 3.30 -8.88 -11.20
N SER A 77 3.32 -10.15 -11.61
CA SER A 77 2.34 -11.15 -11.16
C SER A 77 2.29 -11.33 -9.64
N HIS A 78 3.38 -11.04 -8.92
CA HIS A 78 3.39 -11.09 -7.46
C HIS A 78 2.48 -10.01 -6.86
N VAL A 79 2.52 -8.80 -7.41
CA VAL A 79 1.69 -7.67 -6.96
C VAL A 79 0.23 -7.89 -7.34
N THR A 80 -0.05 -8.31 -8.57
CA THR A 80 -1.44 -8.54 -9.03
C THR A 80 -2.11 -9.68 -8.27
N LYS A 81 -1.40 -10.79 -8.01
CA LYS A 81 -1.90 -11.88 -7.14
C LYS A 81 -2.07 -11.44 -5.69
N SER A 82 -1.28 -10.48 -5.20
CA SER A 82 -1.48 -9.93 -3.86
C SER A 82 -2.76 -9.12 -3.75
N ALA A 83 -3.16 -8.42 -4.81
CA ALA A 83 -4.42 -7.66 -4.86
C ALA A 83 -5.67 -8.56 -4.88
N GLU A 84 -5.53 -9.82 -5.28
CA GLU A 84 -6.61 -10.82 -5.27
C GLU A 84 -6.78 -11.51 -3.91
N LYS A 85 -5.82 -11.34 -2.98
CA LYS A 85 -5.93 -11.89 -1.62
C LYS A 85 -7.06 -11.18 -0.88
N ASN A 86 -7.83 -11.93 -0.10
CA ASN A 86 -8.82 -11.37 0.83
C ASN A 86 -8.16 -10.81 2.11
N LEU A 87 -7.08 -10.06 1.95
CA LEU A 87 -6.34 -9.42 3.03
C LEU A 87 -6.72 -7.94 3.06
N GLN A 88 -7.24 -7.48 4.19
CA GLN A 88 -7.62 -6.08 4.36
C GLN A 88 -6.39 -5.22 4.71
N LEU A 89 -6.44 -3.93 4.37
CA LEU A 89 -5.33 -2.99 4.62
C LEU A 89 -4.88 -3.00 6.10
N HIS A 90 -5.82 -3.04 7.04
CA HIS A 90 -5.51 -3.04 8.47
C HIS A 90 -4.76 -4.31 8.91
N GLU A 91 -5.01 -5.46 8.29
CA GLU A 91 -4.33 -6.73 8.58
C GLU A 91 -2.88 -6.67 8.05
N ALA A 92 -2.71 -6.19 6.82
CA ALA A 92 -1.40 -6.00 6.22
C ALA A 92 -0.53 -5.02 7.03
N LEU A 93 -1.11 -3.89 7.45
CA LEU A 93 -0.43 -2.92 8.32
C LEU A 93 -0.07 -3.53 9.67
N SER A 94 -1.02 -4.21 10.33
CA SER A 94 -0.77 -4.82 11.64
C SER A 94 0.36 -5.85 11.61
N SER A 95 0.55 -6.55 10.50
CA SER A 95 1.60 -7.57 10.35
C SER A 95 3.03 -7.05 10.56
N ILE A 96 3.27 -5.75 10.34
CA ILE A 96 4.58 -5.12 10.54
C ILE A 96 4.71 -4.40 11.89
N SER A 97 3.71 -4.48 12.77
CA SER A 97 3.77 -3.87 14.10
C SER A 97 4.84 -4.52 14.99
N PHE A 98 5.33 -3.78 15.98
CA PHE A 98 6.29 -4.30 16.97
C PHE A 98 5.75 -5.54 17.70
N SER A 99 4.48 -5.53 18.10
CA SER A 99 3.83 -6.67 18.76
C SER A 99 3.70 -7.90 17.86
N SER A 100 3.51 -7.73 16.56
CA SER A 100 3.40 -8.85 15.62
C SER A 100 4.76 -9.47 15.28
N LEU A 101 5.79 -8.65 15.10
CA LEU A 101 7.14 -9.13 14.76
C LEU A 101 7.92 -9.62 15.98
N GLY A 102 7.81 -8.91 17.10
CA GLY A 102 8.63 -9.13 18.28
C GLY A 102 10.06 -8.61 18.14
N ALA A 103 10.62 -8.14 19.25
CA ALA A 103 11.91 -7.42 19.25
C ALA A 103 13.10 -8.24 18.73
N GLU A 104 13.08 -9.57 18.91
CA GLU A 104 14.15 -10.47 18.47
C GLU A 104 14.12 -10.73 16.95
N SER A 105 12.96 -10.56 16.30
CA SER A 105 12.81 -10.75 14.85
C SER A 105 13.16 -9.48 14.06
N ILE A 106 13.13 -8.31 14.71
CA ILE A 106 13.37 -7.01 14.07
C ILE A 106 14.87 -6.70 13.96
N ILE A 107 15.65 -6.98 15.01
CA ILE A 107 17.11 -6.76 15.03
C ILE A 107 17.82 -7.99 15.57
N GLU A 108 18.89 -8.40 14.90
CA GLU A 108 19.83 -9.39 15.42
C GLU A 108 20.58 -8.80 16.63
N ARG A 109 20.21 -9.24 17.83
CA ARG A 109 20.82 -8.76 19.07
C ARG A 109 22.23 -9.33 19.26
N ASN A 110 23.09 -8.53 19.88
CA ASN A 110 24.45 -8.89 20.31
C ASN A 110 25.50 -9.13 19.22
N GLU A 111 25.16 -8.92 17.95
CA GLU A 111 26.11 -9.05 16.84
C GLU A 111 26.45 -7.67 16.26
N ASP A 112 27.74 -7.38 16.13
CA ASP A 112 28.18 -6.19 15.41
C ASP A 112 28.38 -6.54 13.93
N ARG A 113 27.37 -6.19 13.12
CA ARG A 113 27.40 -6.34 11.65
C ARG A 113 27.94 -5.10 10.94
N GLY A 114 28.47 -4.11 11.65
CA GLY A 114 29.06 -2.90 11.07
C GLY A 114 28.10 -2.08 10.19
N CYS A 115 26.78 -2.19 10.42
CA CYS A 115 25.78 -1.46 9.64
C CYS A 115 25.65 0.00 10.09
N ASN A 116 26.37 0.90 9.43
CA ASN A 116 26.33 2.33 9.73
C ASN A 116 24.97 3.00 9.43
N LEU A 117 24.10 2.38 8.62
CA LEU A 117 22.75 2.90 8.32
C LEU A 117 21.81 2.92 9.54
N MET A 118 22.14 2.15 10.57
CA MET A 118 21.39 2.09 11.85
C MET A 118 22.10 2.82 13.00
N ARG A 119 23.24 3.47 12.73
CA ARG A 119 24.04 4.17 13.74
C ARG A 119 23.90 5.68 13.54
N THR A 120 23.29 6.36 14.50
CA THR A 120 23.10 7.82 14.45
C THR A 120 24.14 8.59 15.28
N ALA A 121 24.90 7.89 16.14
CA ALA A 121 26.09 8.45 16.78
C ALA A 121 27.21 8.71 15.77
N ALA A 122 28.29 9.34 16.24
CA ALA A 122 29.49 9.60 15.44
C ALA A 122 30.01 8.33 14.76
N ASP A 123 30.50 8.51 13.52
CA ASP A 123 31.03 7.47 12.63
C ASP A 123 30.01 6.43 12.16
N GLY A 124 28.72 6.68 12.37
CA GLY A 124 27.61 5.99 11.72
C GLY A 124 27.24 6.64 10.40
N LEU A 125 26.07 7.28 10.35
CA LEU A 125 25.58 8.04 9.19
C LEU A 125 26.46 9.27 8.87
N LEU A 126 26.95 9.95 9.91
CA LEU A 126 27.86 11.09 9.77
C LEU A 126 29.21 10.77 10.40
N LYS A 127 30.29 11.08 9.68
CA LYS A 127 31.65 10.88 10.16
C LYS A 127 31.99 11.94 11.22
N GLY A 128 32.49 11.50 12.38
CA GLY A 128 32.99 12.36 13.46
C GLY A 128 31.93 13.17 14.25
N VAL A 129 30.64 13.11 13.91
CA VAL A 129 29.60 13.89 14.59
C VAL A 129 28.28 13.14 14.78
N HIS A 130 27.58 13.61 15.82
CA HIS A 130 26.14 13.52 16.05
C HIS A 130 25.18 13.73 14.88
N GLN A 131 24.00 13.10 14.83
CA GLN A 131 22.87 13.78 14.20
C GLN A 131 22.33 14.90 15.10
N HIS A 132 21.81 15.98 14.51
CA HIS A 132 21.10 17.02 15.25
C HIS A 132 19.62 16.68 15.49
N HIS A 133 19.08 15.74 14.71
CA HIS A 133 17.68 15.35 14.74
C HIS A 133 17.54 13.83 14.88
N ASN A 134 16.37 13.39 15.32
CA ASN A 134 16.00 11.98 15.29
C ASN A 134 15.82 11.54 13.84
N LEU A 135 16.29 10.33 13.52
CA LEU A 135 16.19 9.73 12.21
C LEU A 135 15.00 8.77 12.16
N THR A 136 14.32 8.69 11.03
CA THR A 136 13.34 7.65 10.77
C THR A 136 13.55 7.01 9.40
N TRP A 137 13.40 5.69 9.35
CA TRP A 137 13.27 4.91 8.12
C TRP A 137 11.82 4.45 7.95
N GLY A 138 11.36 4.35 6.70
CA GLY A 138 9.97 3.95 6.40
C GLY A 138 8.91 4.95 6.84
N GLY A 139 9.26 6.23 7.02
CA GLY A 139 8.28 7.29 7.35
C GLY A 139 7.71 7.23 8.78
N GLY A 140 8.38 6.53 9.69
CA GLY A 140 7.93 6.34 11.07
C GLY A 140 7.97 4.88 11.55
N VAL A 141 8.28 3.92 10.67
CA VAL A 141 8.34 2.50 11.04
C VAL A 141 9.51 2.21 11.97
N MET A 142 10.71 2.67 11.63
CA MET A 142 11.91 2.49 12.45
C MET A 142 12.55 3.83 12.79
N ASN A 143 12.55 4.18 14.07
CA ASN A 143 12.90 5.50 14.57
C ASN A 143 14.12 5.42 15.49
N PHE A 144 15.02 6.38 15.35
CA PHE A 144 16.28 6.44 16.09
C PHE A 144 16.46 7.81 16.73
N ALA A 145 16.95 7.82 17.96
CA ALA A 145 17.44 9.03 18.59
C ALA A 145 18.62 9.62 17.81
N SER A 146 18.93 10.89 18.09
CA SER A 146 20.04 11.62 17.47
C SER A 146 21.44 11.02 17.70
N SER A 147 21.61 10.21 18.76
CA SER A 147 22.86 9.48 19.03
C SER A 147 22.58 8.07 19.55
N VAL A 148 22.59 7.11 18.63
CA VAL A 148 22.42 5.67 18.85
C VAL A 148 23.69 4.96 18.40
N GLU A 149 24.26 4.14 19.28
CA GLU A 149 25.42 3.30 19.01
C GLU A 149 25.36 1.99 19.81
N GLY A 150 26.22 1.05 19.42
CA GLY A 150 26.36 -0.22 20.11
C GLY A 150 25.13 -1.12 19.93
N LYS A 151 24.81 -1.88 20.99
CA LYS A 151 23.72 -2.86 20.96
C LYS A 151 22.37 -2.15 20.97
N LEU A 152 21.62 -2.31 19.88
CA LEU A 152 20.31 -1.70 19.71
C LEU A 152 19.27 -2.39 20.60
N ASN A 153 18.56 -1.61 21.42
CA ASN A 153 17.43 -2.07 22.23
C ASN A 153 16.12 -1.53 21.66
N VAL A 154 15.53 -2.27 20.72
CA VAL A 154 14.27 -1.88 20.07
C VAL A 154 13.10 -2.08 21.02
N ARG A 155 12.25 -1.07 21.09
CA ARG A 155 10.96 -1.09 21.80
C ARG A 155 9.85 -0.60 20.89
N GLY A 156 8.62 -1.01 21.19
CA GLY A 156 7.43 -0.39 20.61
C GLY A 156 7.38 1.11 20.86
N GLY A 157 6.94 1.87 19.85
CA GLY A 157 6.69 3.30 19.94
C GLY A 157 6.83 4.01 18.60
N GLU A 158 6.25 5.21 18.52
CA GLU A 158 6.28 6.04 17.32
C GLU A 158 7.45 7.04 17.36
N TYR A 159 7.58 7.85 16.30
CA TYR A 159 8.67 8.84 16.19
C TYR A 159 8.73 9.81 17.37
N GLY A 160 7.57 10.22 17.90
CA GLY A 160 7.47 11.11 19.07
C GLY A 160 7.94 10.49 20.38
N ASP A 161 8.04 9.16 20.47
CA ASP A 161 8.43 8.42 21.69
C ASP A 161 9.96 8.25 21.83
N VAL A 162 10.72 8.82 20.90
CA VAL A 162 12.18 8.83 20.88
C VAL A 162 12.68 9.97 21.78
N THR A 163 12.71 9.72 23.09
CA THR A 163 12.93 10.76 24.12
C THR A 163 14.32 10.77 24.74
N SER A 164 15.16 9.75 24.51
CA SER A 164 16.49 9.63 25.11
C SER A 164 17.56 9.29 24.08
N TYR A 165 18.81 9.64 24.39
CA TYR A 165 19.97 9.08 23.69
C TYR A 165 19.89 7.54 23.69
N GLY A 166 20.29 6.91 22.59
CA GLY A 166 20.23 5.47 22.40
C GLY A 166 18.84 4.88 22.14
N ALA A 167 17.75 5.66 22.16
CA ALA A 167 16.41 5.13 21.91
C ALA A 167 16.25 4.67 20.45
N VAL A 168 15.75 3.44 20.28
CA VAL A 168 15.31 2.90 19.00
C VAL A 168 13.88 2.42 19.16
N ARG A 169 12.98 2.93 18.33
CA ARG A 169 11.56 2.60 18.36
C ARG A 169 11.13 1.97 17.05
N TRP A 170 10.37 0.90 17.15
CA TRP A 170 9.65 0.33 16.03
C TRP A 170 8.16 0.58 16.26
N THR A 171 7.43 0.97 15.20
CA THR A 171 6.02 1.35 15.30
C THR A 171 5.19 0.26 16.00
N GLU A 172 4.42 0.67 17.00
CA GLU A 172 3.46 -0.23 17.66
C GLU A 172 2.11 -0.17 16.92
N ASP A 173 1.78 1.00 16.36
CA ASP A 173 0.54 1.26 15.65
C ASP A 173 0.85 1.87 14.27
N PRO A 174 0.97 1.02 13.23
CA PRO A 174 1.23 1.47 11.87
C PRO A 174 0.23 2.51 11.35
N ASN A 175 -0.98 2.60 11.88
CA ASN A 175 -1.93 3.64 11.46
C ASN A 175 -1.47 5.07 11.83
N LYS A 176 -0.50 5.22 12.74
CA LYS A 176 0.11 6.50 13.13
C LYS A 176 1.36 6.85 12.34
N VAL A 177 1.81 5.97 11.46
CA VAL A 177 2.96 6.21 10.60
C VAL A 177 2.52 7.12 9.45
N SER A 178 3.26 8.22 9.25
CA SER A 178 2.87 9.31 8.35
C SER A 178 2.53 8.87 6.92
N ILE A 179 3.28 7.91 6.38
CA ILE A 179 3.06 7.43 5.00
C ILE A 179 1.82 6.54 4.86
N PHE A 180 1.30 5.97 5.95
CA PHE A 180 0.11 5.12 5.93
C PHE A 180 -1.17 5.90 6.23
N GLU A 181 -1.09 7.01 6.97
CA GLU A 181 -2.25 7.86 7.28
C GLU A 181 -3.01 8.29 6.00
N ASP A 182 -2.28 8.77 4.99
CA ASP A 182 -2.86 9.17 3.71
C ASP A 182 -3.44 7.99 2.93
N VAL A 183 -2.80 6.83 2.99
CA VAL A 183 -3.30 5.60 2.34
C VAL A 183 -4.63 5.18 2.94
N ILE A 184 -4.70 5.10 4.26
CA ILE A 184 -5.91 4.73 5.00
C ILE A 184 -7.04 5.70 4.66
N ARG A 185 -6.77 7.01 4.75
CA ARG A 185 -7.77 8.06 4.51
C ARG A 185 -8.30 8.05 3.08
N LEU A 186 -7.42 7.96 2.08
CA LEU A 186 -7.81 8.03 0.68
C LEU A 186 -8.47 6.73 0.21
N PHE A 187 -8.01 5.58 0.70
CA PHE A 187 -8.65 4.30 0.41
C PHE A 187 -10.05 4.22 1.01
N ALA A 188 -10.23 4.64 2.28
CA ALA A 188 -11.55 4.72 2.90
C ALA A 188 -12.51 5.62 2.10
N ARG A 189 -12.05 6.79 1.65
CA ARG A 189 -12.84 7.69 0.79
C ARG A 189 -13.27 7.04 -0.52
N PHE A 190 -12.38 6.26 -1.14
CA PHE A 190 -12.73 5.48 -2.33
C PHE A 190 -13.79 4.41 -2.02
N GLU A 191 -13.63 3.67 -0.92
CA GLU A 191 -14.59 2.64 -0.52
C GLU A 191 -15.97 3.21 -0.20
N GLU A 192 -16.03 4.35 0.49
CA GLU A 192 -17.27 5.08 0.75
C GLU A 192 -17.97 5.49 -0.56
N ALA A 193 -17.23 6.11 -1.48
CA ALA A 193 -17.79 6.52 -2.78
C ALA A 193 -18.28 5.30 -3.59
N LYS A 194 -17.50 4.21 -3.61
CA LYS A 194 -17.87 2.95 -4.26
C LYS A 194 -19.16 2.39 -3.69
N ASN A 195 -19.26 2.30 -2.36
CA ASN A 195 -20.43 1.73 -1.69
C ASN A 195 -21.68 2.58 -1.93
N ALA A 196 -21.56 3.91 -1.87
CA ALA A 196 -22.68 4.82 -2.16
C ALA A 196 -23.19 4.69 -3.61
N VAL A 197 -22.28 4.58 -4.59
CA VAL A 197 -22.66 4.37 -6.00
C VAL A 197 -23.33 3.01 -6.18
N MET A 198 -22.79 1.94 -5.58
CA MET A 198 -23.40 0.61 -5.66
C MET A 198 -24.80 0.56 -5.04
N GLU A 199 -25.01 1.22 -3.90
CA GLU A 199 -26.31 1.28 -3.24
C GLU A 199 -27.34 2.02 -4.11
N LYS A 200 -26.98 3.14 -4.72
CA LYS A 200 -27.86 3.86 -5.64
C LYS A 200 -28.20 3.05 -6.89
N ILE A 201 -27.22 2.34 -7.47
CA ILE A 201 -27.46 1.45 -8.62
C ILE A 201 -28.43 0.34 -8.21
N LYS A 202 -28.20 -0.30 -7.07
CA LYS A 202 -29.04 -1.38 -6.55
C LYS A 202 -30.48 -0.91 -6.33
N THR A 203 -30.67 0.17 -5.57
CA THR A 203 -32.01 0.70 -5.27
C THR A 203 -32.74 1.15 -6.53
N THR A 204 -32.05 1.77 -7.49
CA THR A 204 -32.66 2.17 -8.78
C THR A 204 -33.03 0.96 -9.62
N ALA A 205 -32.16 -0.05 -9.70
CA ALA A 205 -32.44 -1.29 -10.42
C ALA A 205 -33.64 -2.03 -9.81
N ASP A 206 -33.72 -2.09 -8.48
CA ASP A 206 -34.84 -2.71 -7.77
C ASP A 206 -36.18 -2.01 -8.10
N GLU A 207 -36.22 -0.68 -8.19
CA GLU A 207 -37.43 0.06 -8.58
C GLU A 207 -37.77 -0.11 -10.07
N LEU A 208 -36.78 -0.06 -10.97
CA LEU A 208 -37.02 -0.26 -12.41
C LEU A 208 -37.57 -1.66 -12.71
N THR A 209 -37.05 -2.68 -12.03
CA THR A 209 -37.46 -4.08 -12.24
C THR A 209 -38.93 -4.30 -11.91
N LYS A 210 -39.53 -3.50 -11.03
CA LYS A 210 -40.97 -3.58 -10.71
C LYS A 210 -41.87 -3.13 -11.86
N CYS A 211 -41.34 -2.31 -12.78
CA CYS A 211 -42.11 -1.73 -13.89
C CYS A 211 -41.88 -2.44 -15.23
N ILE A 212 -40.84 -3.28 -15.34
CA ILE A 212 -40.54 -4.02 -16.57
C ILE A 212 -41.48 -5.24 -16.65
N GLY A 213 -42.18 -5.37 -17.78
CA GLY A 213 -43.06 -6.50 -18.04
C GLY A 213 -42.28 -7.81 -18.23
N HIS A 214 -42.93 -8.95 -17.97
CA HIS A 214 -42.29 -10.26 -18.10
C HIS A 214 -41.72 -10.51 -19.51
N LYS A 215 -42.42 -10.05 -20.55
CA LYS A 215 -41.99 -10.22 -21.94
C LYS A 215 -40.69 -9.46 -22.23
N GLU A 216 -40.59 -8.22 -21.77
CA GLU A 216 -39.41 -7.37 -21.94
C GLU A 216 -38.24 -7.85 -21.07
N ALA A 217 -38.52 -8.41 -19.88
CA ALA A 217 -37.51 -8.97 -18.99
C ALA A 217 -36.84 -10.25 -19.53
N GLU A 218 -37.51 -10.98 -20.42
CA GLU A 218 -36.98 -12.20 -21.07
C GLU A 218 -36.09 -11.89 -22.29
N LEU A 219 -36.06 -10.64 -22.76
CA LEU A 219 -35.20 -10.24 -23.88
C LEU A 219 -33.73 -10.38 -23.49
N THR A 220 -32.96 -11.04 -24.37
CA THR A 220 -31.50 -11.03 -24.27
C THR A 220 -30.96 -9.63 -24.62
N ASN A 221 -29.71 -9.36 -24.24
CA ASN A 221 -29.12 -8.03 -24.41
C ASN A 221 -29.15 -7.56 -25.89
N ASP A 222 -28.85 -8.46 -26.83
CA ASP A 222 -28.85 -8.13 -28.26
C ASP A 222 -30.28 -7.87 -28.78
N GLN A 223 -31.25 -8.71 -28.40
CA GLN A 223 -32.66 -8.54 -28.76
C GLN A 223 -33.25 -7.26 -28.18
N LEU A 224 -32.87 -6.89 -26.95
CA LEU A 224 -33.35 -5.68 -26.28
C LEU A 224 -33.01 -4.43 -27.10
N TYR A 225 -31.78 -4.31 -27.61
CA TYR A 225 -31.39 -3.16 -28.42
C TYR A 225 -32.08 -3.15 -29.78
N GLU A 226 -32.21 -4.32 -30.43
CA GLU A 226 -32.90 -4.43 -31.72
C GLU A 226 -34.38 -4.01 -31.61
N GLU A 227 -35.11 -4.58 -30.64
CA GLU A 227 -36.52 -4.24 -30.41
C GLU A 227 -36.69 -2.77 -29.99
N PHE A 228 -35.79 -2.24 -29.16
CA PHE A 228 -35.81 -0.83 -28.75
C PHE A 228 -35.65 0.13 -29.94
N ILE A 229 -34.70 -0.14 -30.84
CA ILE A 229 -34.49 0.68 -32.04
C ILE A 229 -35.72 0.60 -32.95
N TRP A 230 -36.27 -0.60 -33.16
CA TRP A 230 -37.41 -0.81 -34.05
C TRP A 230 -38.65 -0.04 -33.56
N GLU A 231 -38.99 -0.16 -32.28
CA GLU A 231 -40.11 0.57 -31.67
C GLU A 231 -39.89 2.09 -31.70
N THR A 232 -38.66 2.55 -31.48
CA THR A 232 -38.32 3.98 -31.53
C THR A 232 -38.52 4.56 -32.93
N ILE A 233 -38.06 3.88 -33.98
CA ILE A 233 -38.26 4.29 -35.38
C ILE A 233 -39.76 4.34 -35.68
N HIS A 234 -40.50 3.28 -35.32
CA HIS A 234 -41.94 3.21 -35.55
C HIS A 234 -42.69 4.39 -34.92
N ARG A 235 -42.36 4.76 -33.68
CA ARG A 235 -42.99 5.92 -33.00
C ARG A 235 -42.64 7.27 -33.63
N LEU A 236 -41.41 7.45 -34.10
CA LEU A 236 -41.01 8.67 -34.80
C LEU A 236 -41.71 8.82 -36.17
N GLU A 237 -41.95 7.72 -36.87
CA GLU A 237 -42.71 7.76 -38.13
C GLU A 237 -44.20 8.02 -37.90
N LEU A 238 -44.78 7.42 -36.87
CA LEU A 238 -46.16 7.68 -36.46
C LEU A 238 -46.41 9.15 -36.15
N SER A 239 -45.52 9.79 -35.38
CA SER A 239 -45.68 11.20 -35.00
C SER A 239 -45.60 12.14 -36.22
N LYS A 240 -44.71 11.86 -37.17
CA LYS A 240 -44.61 12.62 -38.43
C LYS A 240 -45.90 12.57 -39.23
N ARG A 241 -46.47 11.37 -39.42
CA ARG A 241 -47.72 11.19 -40.17
C ARG A 241 -48.91 11.92 -39.53
N VAL A 242 -48.95 11.97 -38.19
CA VAL A 242 -49.99 12.71 -37.46
C VAL A 242 -49.80 14.22 -37.57
N SER A 243 -48.56 14.71 -37.65
CA SER A 243 -48.29 16.15 -37.82
C SER A 243 -48.53 16.70 -39.24
N GLU A 244 -48.66 15.81 -40.23
CA GLU A 244 -48.93 16.15 -41.63
C GLU A 244 -50.45 16.15 -41.98
N GLN A 245 -51.32 15.85 -41.01
CA GLN A 245 -52.79 15.92 -41.12
C GLN A 245 -53.35 17.16 -40.42
#